data_AF-A0A5E6NQB8-F1
#
_entry.id   AF-A0A5E6NQB8-F1
#
_cell.length_a   1.000
_cell.length_b   1.000
_cell.length_c   1.000
_cell.angle_alpha   90.00
_cell.angle_beta   90.00
_cell.angle_gamma   90.00
#
_symmetry.space_group_name_H-M   'P 1'
#
loop_
_entity.id
_entity.type
_entity.pdbx_description
1 polymer ?
#
loop_
_entity_poly.entity_id
_entity_poly.type
_entity_poly.pdbx_seq_one_letter_code
_entity_poly.pdbx_strand_id
1 'polypeptide(L)'
;MDANGYDKLQFGEGITKEDVSLYQDKLHIYLEVLKTGDKVRFDRSDDSREIAIDRVDFSDGPQLSQQDLMGANVVDTVDYWQVLS
;
A
#
# COMPACT_ATOMS: atom_id res chain seq x y z
N MET A 1 3.36 -9.31 26.41
CA MET A 1 3.61 -8.43 25.25
C MET A 1 4.87 -8.95 24.61
N ASP A 2 4.77 -9.48 23.40
CA ASP A 2 5.94 -9.82 22.60
C ASP A 2 6.62 -8.51 22.19
N ALA A 3 7.94 -8.44 22.35
CA ALA A 3 8.70 -7.19 22.22
C ALA A 3 8.88 -6.72 20.77
N ASN A 4 8.35 -7.45 19.78
CA ASN A 4 8.54 -7.25 18.35
C ASN A 4 7.21 -7.42 17.58
N GLY A 5 6.08 -6.95 18.12
CA GLY A 5 4.74 -7.21 17.61
C GLY A 5 4.67 -7.20 16.07
N TYR A 6 4.07 -8.25 15.50
CA TYR A 6 3.95 -8.43 14.06
C TYR A 6 2.60 -7.89 13.58
N ASP A 7 2.62 -6.78 12.86
CA ASP A 7 1.42 -6.06 12.44
C ASP A 7 1.00 -6.48 11.03
N LYS A 8 -0.28 -6.87 10.88
CA LYS A 8 -0.85 -7.28 9.60
C LYS A 8 -2.19 -6.63 9.31
N LEU A 9 -2.39 -6.29 8.04
CA LEU A 9 -3.69 -5.94 7.48
C LEU A 9 -4.24 -7.17 6.76
N GLN A 10 -5.52 -7.48 6.96
CA GLN A 10 -6.18 -8.60 6.27
C GLN A 10 -7.37 -8.08 5.47
N PHE A 11 -7.35 -8.27 4.15
CA PHE A 11 -8.55 -8.15 3.33
C PHE A 11 -9.47 -9.35 3.56
N GLY A 12 -10.77 -9.09 3.64
CA GLY A 12 -11.79 -10.13 3.77
C GLY A 12 -11.92 -10.98 2.51
N GLU A 13 -12.72 -12.04 2.60
CA GLU A 13 -13.02 -12.91 1.45
C GLU A 13 -13.57 -12.11 0.26
N GLY A 14 -13.15 -12.50 -0.95
CA GLY A 14 -13.62 -11.88 -2.20
C GLY A 14 -12.86 -10.63 -2.64
N ILE A 15 -11.83 -10.21 -1.89
CA ILE A 15 -10.83 -9.23 -2.33
C ILE A 15 -9.49 -9.95 -2.45
N THR A 16 -9.07 -10.18 -3.69
CA THR A 16 -7.82 -10.86 -4.00
C THR A 16 -6.69 -9.85 -4.23
N LYS A 17 -5.45 -10.33 -4.34
CA LYS A 17 -4.31 -9.46 -4.70
C LYS A 17 -4.50 -8.78 -6.06
N GLU A 18 -5.23 -9.41 -6.97
CA GLU A 18 -5.49 -8.89 -8.33
C GLU A 18 -6.58 -7.81 -8.34
N ASP A 19 -7.41 -7.75 -7.28
CA ASP A 19 -8.44 -6.73 -7.12
C ASP A 19 -7.90 -5.40 -6.58
N VAL A 20 -6.63 -5.36 -6.15
CA VAL A 20 -6.02 -4.18 -5.54
C VAL A 20 -4.88 -3.59 -6.37
N SER A 21 -4.79 -2.27 -6.36
CA SER A 21 -3.63 -1.53 -6.85
C SER A 21 -2.76 -1.09 -5.67
N LEU A 22 -1.46 -1.34 -5.78
CA LEU A 22 -0.45 -0.87 -4.84
C LEU A 22 0.37 0.25 -5.48
N TYR A 23 0.32 1.44 -4.89
CA TYR A 23 1.06 2.60 -5.35
C TYR A 23 1.49 3.49 -4.18
N GLN A 24 2.40 4.42 -4.43
CA GLN A 24 2.90 5.34 -3.41
C GLN A 24 3.03 6.77 -3.94
N ASP A 25 2.91 7.73 -3.02
CA ASP A 25 3.35 9.11 -3.21
C ASP A 25 4.61 9.37 -2.36
N LYS A 26 5.04 10.63 -2.24
CA LYS A 26 6.23 11.00 -1.47
C LYS A 26 6.16 10.60 0.01
N LEU A 27 4.97 10.57 0.59
CA LEU A 27 4.75 10.45 2.03
C LEU A 27 3.96 9.19 2.40
N HIS A 28 3.24 8.57 1.47
CA HIS A 28 2.28 7.51 1.79
C HIS A 28 2.32 6.36 0.79
N ILE A 29 1.91 5.18 1.26
CA ILE A 29 1.62 4.01 0.44
C ILE A 29 0.12 3.75 0.48
N TYR A 30 -0.45 3.37 -0.66
CA TYR A 30 -1.88 3.11 -0.81
C TYR A 30 -2.12 1.70 -1.35
N LEU A 31 -3.12 1.05 -0.77
CA LEU A 31 -3.80 -0.08 -1.38
C LEU A 31 -5.21 0.35 -1.74
N GLU A 32 -5.51 0.35 -3.04
CA GLU A 32 -6.82 0.73 -3.57
C GLU A 32 -7.55 -0.49 -4.11
N VAL A 33 -8.76 -0.74 -3.62
CA VAL A 33 -9.65 -1.76 -4.17
C VAL A 33 -10.23 -1.23 -5.48
N LEU A 34 -9.83 -1.79 -6.61
CA LEU A 34 -10.13 -1.24 -7.94
C LEU A 34 -11.63 -1.19 -8.24
N LYS A 35 -12.41 -2.14 -7.72
CA LYS A 35 -13.85 -2.24 -7.96
C LYS A 35 -14.67 -1.17 -7.23
N THR A 36 -14.21 -0.72 -6.06
CA THR A 36 -14.96 0.21 -5.21
C THR A 36 -14.31 1.59 -5.10
N GLY A 37 -13.00 1.67 -5.34
CA GLY A 37 -12.20 2.87 -5.09
C GLY A 37 -11.83 3.07 -3.62
N ASP A 38 -12.16 2.11 -2.74
CA ASP A 38 -11.80 2.19 -1.32
C ASP A 38 -10.28 2.10 -1.14
N LYS A 39 -9.74 2.87 -0.20
CA LYS A 39 -8.29 2.98 0.00
C LYS A 39 -7.91 2.70 1.45
N VAL A 40 -6.89 1.87 1.61
CA VAL A 40 -6.09 1.83 2.83
C VAL A 40 -4.82 2.62 2.58
N ARG A 41 -4.50 3.53 3.50
CA ARG A 41 -3.32 4.37 3.45
C ARG A 41 -2.40 4.02 4.61
N PHE A 42 -1.13 3.83 4.30
CA PHE A 42 -0.07 3.70 5.28
C PHE A 42 0.75 4.99 5.28
N ASP A 43 0.77 5.66 6.43
CA ASP A 43 1.64 6.80 6.66
C ASP A 43 3.05 6.31 6.93
N ARG A 44 4.02 7.01 6.35
CA ARG A 44 5.43 6.80 6.67
C ARG A 44 5.80 7.53 7.95
N SER A 45 6.79 7.01 8.66
CA SER A 45 7.52 7.80 9.64
C SER A 45 8.29 8.92 8.91
N ASP A 46 8.28 10.13 9.50
CA ASP A 46 8.99 11.28 8.94
C ASP A 46 10.52 11.05 8.87
N ASP A 47 11.07 10.21 9.76
CA ASP A 47 12.51 10.04 9.94
C ASP A 47 13.13 8.87 9.15
N SER A 48 12.37 7.83 8.77
CA SER A 48 12.93 6.63 8.11
C SER A 48 12.25 6.24 6.79
N ARG A 49 11.14 6.89 6.39
CA ARG A 49 10.26 6.44 5.28
C ARG A 49 9.76 5.00 5.42
N GLU A 50 9.85 4.44 6.61
CA GLU A 50 9.33 3.12 6.95
C GLU A 50 7.85 3.21 7.28
N ILE A 51 7.16 2.08 7.14
CA ILE A 51 5.77 1.90 7.54
C ILE A 51 5.73 0.89 8.70
N ALA A 52 4.79 1.07 9.63
CA ALA A 52 4.66 0.19 10.79
C ALA A 52 4.07 -1.20 10.47
N ILE A 53 3.53 -1.40 9.27
CA ILE A 53 2.90 -2.66 8.86
C ILE A 53 3.94 -3.65 8.30
N ASP A 54 3.85 -4.92 8.70
CA ASP A 54 4.79 -5.95 8.25
C ASP A 54 4.28 -6.71 7.01
N ARG A 55 2.95 -6.88 6.89
CA ARG A 55 2.36 -7.69 5.82
C ARG A 55 0.90 -7.37 5.53
N VAL A 56 0.49 -7.68 4.29
CA VAL A 56 -0.90 -7.68 3.85
C VAL A 56 -1.38 -9.07 3.42
N ASP A 57 -2.42 -9.50 4.13
CA ASP A 57 -3.36 -10.62 4.01
C ASP A 57 -4.32 -10.53 2.82
N PHE A 58 -4.33 -11.49 1.90
CA PHE A 58 -5.45 -11.73 1.00
C PHE A 58 -6.09 -13.10 1.30
N SER A 59 -7.36 -13.27 0.97
CA SER A 59 -8.07 -14.55 1.18
C SER A 59 -7.55 -15.68 0.31
N ASP A 60 -6.92 -15.34 -0.80
CA ASP A 60 -6.44 -16.24 -1.83
C ASP A 60 -5.06 -15.79 -2.34
N GLY A 61 -4.06 -16.63 -2.09
CA GLY A 61 -2.74 -16.46 -2.70
C GLY A 61 -1.71 -15.69 -1.87
N PRO A 62 -0.62 -15.22 -2.52
CA PRO A 62 0.56 -14.75 -1.85
C PRO A 62 0.36 -13.36 -1.23
N GLN A 63 0.90 -13.20 -0.03
CA GLN A 63 0.89 -11.94 0.71
C GLN A 63 1.77 -10.87 0.06
N LEU A 64 1.56 -9.62 0.45
CA LEU A 64 2.54 -8.54 0.26
C LEU A 64 3.34 -8.37 1.54
N SER A 65 4.65 -8.54 1.46
CA SER A 65 5.59 -8.20 2.52
C SER A 65 5.75 -6.68 2.65
N GLN A 66 6.28 -6.22 3.78
CA GLN A 66 6.69 -4.81 3.93
C GLN A 66 7.63 -4.33 2.82
N GLN A 67 8.53 -5.20 2.33
CA GLN A 67 9.40 -4.88 1.21
C GLN A 67 8.61 -4.64 -0.08
N ASP A 68 7.60 -5.46 -0.37
CA ASP A 68 6.72 -5.26 -1.52
C ASP A 68 5.96 -3.92 -1.42
N LEU A 69 5.47 -3.59 -0.22
CA LEU A 69 4.76 -2.34 0.05
C LEU A 69 5.66 -1.12 -0.17
N MET A 70 6.89 -1.14 0.36
CA MET A 70 7.84 -0.04 0.17
C MET A 70 8.34 0.08 -1.28
N GLY A 71 8.36 -1.03 -2.02
CA GLY A 71 8.71 -1.11 -3.43
C GLY A 71 7.60 -0.73 -4.41
N ALA A 72 6.46 -0.22 -3.92
CA ALA A 72 5.31 0.17 -4.74
C ALA A 72 5.68 1.15 -5.87
N ASN A 73 4.90 1.18 -6.95
CA ASN A 73 5.12 2.15 -8.01
C ASN A 73 4.85 3.57 -7.51
N VAL A 74 5.76 4.50 -7.79
CA VAL A 74 5.58 5.91 -7.45
C VAL A 74 4.63 6.56 -8.46
N VAL A 75 3.50 7.06 -7.97
CA VAL A 75 2.57 7.87 -8.73
C VAL A 75 2.78 9.31 -8.27
N ASP A 76 3.82 9.97 -8.80
CA ASP A 76 4.00 11.40 -8.56
C ASP A 76 2.90 12.11 -9.38
N THR A 77 1.92 12.66 -8.68
CA THR A 77 0.73 13.24 -9.30
C THR A 77 1.12 14.41 -10.20
N VAL A 78 1.01 14.16 -11.51
CA VAL A 78 0.82 15.12 -12.60
C VAL A 78 1.96 16.13 -12.78
N ASP A 79 2.76 15.93 -13.83
CA ASP A 79 3.49 17.03 -14.47
C ASP A 79 2.47 18.07 -14.98
N TYR A 80 2.16 19.06 -14.13
CA TYR A 80 1.23 20.17 -14.43
C TYR A 80 1.61 21.00 -15.68
N TRP A 81 2.76 20.72 -16.30
CA TRP A 81 3.26 21.43 -17.47
C TRP A 81 2.99 20.73 -18.81
N GLN A 82 2.48 19.50 -18.84
CA GLN A 82 2.28 18.75 -20.10
C GLN A 82 0.86 18.88 -20.70
N VAL A 83 -0.06 19.66 -20.09
CA VAL A 83 -1.45 19.79 -20.57
C VAL A 83 -1.72 21.12 -21.31
N LEU A 84 -0.70 21.94 -21.58
CA LEU A 84 -0.86 23.26 -22.24
C LEU A 84 -0.10 23.43 -23.57
N SER A 85 0.07 22.37 -24.38
CA SER A 85 0.54 22.50 -25.77
C SER A 85 -0.59 22.39 -26.79
#